data_AF-A0A3C1U8G5-F1
#
_entry.id   AF-A0A3C1U8G5-F1
#
_cell.length_a   1.000
_cell.length_b   1.000
_cell.length_c   1.000
_cell.angle_alpha   90.00
_cell.angle_beta   90.00
_cell.angle_gamma   90.00
#
_symmetry.space_group_name_H-M   'P 1'
#
loop_
_entity.id
_entity.type
_entity.pdbx_description
1 polymer ?
#
loop_
_entity_poly.entity_id
_entity_poly.type
_entity_poly.pdbx_seq_one_letter_code
_entity_poly.pdbx_strand_id
1 'polypeptide(L)'
;MELSTIKEQALEKMLVEVTQPHDETIDIIHNFLCEQEDDELFAGILVEGKTIKDALNFLVGEAKKQQRFRITDSEGFKIIKQYFLGTETKVASVGKVSNGPVQSSKQQPDKPDVKATKNTTKKKSESVSNLSIFDFMDESQDVPEGGEIENEEDETDEADD
;
A
#
# COMPACT_ATOMS: atom_id res chain seq x y z
N MET A 1 22.34 10.27 36.89
CA MET A 1 21.12 9.45 36.74
C MET A 1 20.24 10.13 35.70
N GLU A 2 20.71 10.24 34.44
CA GLU A 2 20.02 11.04 33.40
C GLU A 2 19.75 10.26 32.09
N LEU A 3 20.20 9.00 32.02
CA LEU A 3 19.94 8.10 30.88
C LEU A 3 18.46 7.67 30.89
N SER A 4 17.95 7.27 32.06
CA SER A 4 16.55 6.87 32.26
C SER A 4 15.55 7.93 31.81
N THR A 5 15.82 9.22 32.10
CA THR A 5 14.89 10.32 31.79
C THR A 5 14.69 10.55 30.30
N ILE A 6 15.74 10.41 29.48
CA ILE A 6 15.62 10.58 28.02
C ILE A 6 14.80 9.43 27.42
N LYS A 7 15.10 8.18 27.82
CA LYS A 7 14.35 7.00 27.38
C LYS A 7 12.88 7.07 27.82
N GLU A 8 12.59 7.38 29.08
CA GLU A 8 11.23 7.49 29.62
C GLU A 8 10.40 8.55 28.88
N GLN A 9 10.94 9.76 28.65
CA GLN A 9 10.25 10.81 27.90
C GLN A 9 10.00 10.43 26.44
N ALA A 10 10.95 9.76 25.79
CA ALA A 10 10.79 9.31 24.41
C ALA A 10 9.72 8.21 24.29
N LEU A 11 9.70 7.26 25.24
CA LEU A 11 8.67 6.21 25.33
C LEU A 11 7.28 6.82 25.59
N GLU A 12 7.16 7.78 26.50
CA GLU A 12 5.89 8.47 26.78
C GLU A 12 5.36 9.22 25.55
N LYS A 13 6.23 9.97 24.84
CA LYS A 13 5.87 10.63 23.58
C LYS A 13 5.36 9.62 22.54
N MET A 14 6.07 8.52 22.35
CA MET A 14 5.66 7.46 21.42
C MET A 14 4.33 6.82 21.81
N LEU A 15 4.09 6.59 23.10
CA LEU A 15 2.82 6.06 23.60
C LEU A 15 1.64 7.03 23.33
N VAL A 16 1.86 8.34 23.44
CA VAL A 16 0.86 9.36 23.07
C VAL A 16 0.55 9.37 21.56
N GLU A 17 1.51 9.01 20.71
CA GLU A 17 1.26 8.82 19.27
C GLU A 17 0.45 7.54 18.99
N VAL A 18 0.77 6.43 19.66
CA VAL A 18 0.10 5.13 19.49
C VAL A 18 -1.30 5.08 20.16
N THR A 19 -1.56 5.87 21.20
CA THR A 19 -2.93 5.97 21.76
C THR A 19 -3.94 6.67 20.83
N GLN A 20 -3.48 7.35 19.77
CA GLN A 20 -4.33 7.94 18.73
C GLN A 20 -4.61 6.94 17.59
N PRO A 21 -5.65 7.14 16.76
CA PRO A 21 -5.94 6.24 15.63
C PRO A 21 -4.76 6.13 14.64
N HIS A 22 -4.18 4.93 14.54
CA HIS A 22 -3.03 4.61 13.72
C HIS A 22 -3.26 3.31 12.91
N ASP A 23 -2.23 2.86 12.21
CA ASP A 23 -2.20 1.65 11.36
C ASP A 23 -1.30 0.60 12.05
N GLU A 24 -1.59 -0.70 11.93
CA GLU A 24 -0.82 -1.79 12.57
C GLU A 24 0.69 -1.71 12.29
N THR A 25 1.09 -1.12 11.15
CA THR A 25 2.50 -0.85 10.83
C THR A 25 3.18 0.07 11.86
N ILE A 26 2.44 0.99 12.47
CA ILE A 26 2.93 1.91 13.52
C ILE A 26 3.18 1.14 14.83
N ASP A 27 2.36 0.16 15.20
CA ASP A 27 2.60 -0.71 16.36
C ASP A 27 3.91 -1.51 16.20
N ILE A 28 4.13 -2.06 15.00
CA ILE A 28 5.37 -2.82 14.69
C ILE A 28 6.60 -1.92 14.88
N ILE A 29 6.53 -0.66 14.41
CA ILE A 29 7.62 0.30 14.59
C ILE A 29 7.76 0.73 16.06
N HIS A 30 6.66 0.94 16.77
CA HIS A 30 6.66 1.27 18.19
C HIS A 30 7.35 0.17 19.02
N ASN A 31 6.93 -1.08 18.85
CA ASN A 31 7.53 -2.23 19.52
C ASN A 31 9.03 -2.32 19.25
N PHE A 32 9.43 -2.21 17.98
CA PHE A 32 10.86 -2.19 17.60
C PHE A 32 11.64 -1.05 18.28
N LEU A 33 11.07 0.16 18.39
CA LEU A 33 11.72 1.30 19.05
C LEU A 33 11.80 1.11 20.58
N CYS A 34 10.79 0.51 21.20
CA CYS A 34 10.78 0.18 22.63
C CYS A 34 11.85 -0.86 23.02
N GLU A 35 12.17 -1.80 22.13
CA GLU A 35 13.24 -2.78 22.29
C GLU A 35 14.66 -2.18 22.22
N GLN A 36 14.81 -0.89 21.86
CA GLN A 36 16.14 -0.27 21.74
C GLN A 36 16.67 0.26 23.08
N GLU A 37 18.00 0.35 23.18
CA GLU A 37 18.74 0.92 24.32
C GLU A 37 19.72 2.02 23.86
N ASP A 38 19.36 2.71 22.77
CA ASP A 38 20.18 3.73 22.11
C ASP A 38 19.71 5.13 22.52
N ASP A 39 20.47 5.79 23.40
CA ASP A 39 20.13 7.12 23.92
C ASP A 39 20.14 8.21 22.83
N GLU A 40 20.99 8.08 21.79
CA GLU A 40 21.02 9.01 20.66
C GLU A 40 19.75 8.88 19.81
N LEU A 41 19.25 7.65 19.66
CA LEU A 41 17.97 7.38 19.02
C LEU A 41 16.79 7.97 19.82
N PHE A 42 16.77 7.81 21.14
CA PHE A 42 15.71 8.37 22.00
C PHE A 42 15.76 9.90 22.04
N ALA A 43 16.94 10.51 22.08
CA ALA A 43 17.11 11.96 21.90
C ALA A 43 16.59 12.42 20.51
N GLY A 44 16.85 11.63 19.46
CA GLY A 44 16.30 11.83 18.12
C GLY A 44 14.78 11.76 18.05
N ILE A 45 14.15 10.84 18.78
CA ILE A 45 12.68 10.72 18.90
C ILE A 45 12.08 11.94 19.62
N LEU A 46 12.77 12.51 20.61
CA LEU A 46 12.31 13.70 21.33
C LEU A 46 12.34 14.99 20.51
N VAL A 47 13.02 15.03 19.36
CA VAL A 47 13.04 16.21 18.47
C VAL A 47 11.62 16.61 18.04
N GLU A 48 11.32 17.91 18.16
CA GLU A 48 10.03 18.46 17.75
C GLU A 48 9.77 18.25 16.26
N GLY A 49 8.54 17.86 15.92
CA GLY A 49 8.13 17.57 14.54
C GLY A 49 8.54 16.21 14.00
N LYS A 50 9.32 15.39 14.75
CA LYS A 50 9.48 13.96 14.42
C LYS A 50 8.37 13.13 15.06
N THR A 51 7.83 12.19 14.28
CA THR A 51 6.77 11.26 14.69
C THR A 51 7.06 9.86 14.11
N ILE A 52 6.49 8.81 14.70
CA ILE A 52 6.57 7.43 14.17
C ILE A 52 5.92 7.37 12.78
N LYS A 53 4.83 8.13 12.59
CA LYS A 53 4.13 8.25 11.31
C LYS A 53 5.00 8.87 10.22
N ASP A 54 5.81 9.86 10.55
CA ASP A 54 6.75 10.46 9.60
C ASP A 54 7.97 9.58 9.34
N ALA A 55 8.41 8.79 10.31
CA ALA A 55 9.39 7.72 10.07
C ALA A 55 8.87 6.69 9.05
N LEU A 56 7.59 6.30 9.13
CA LEU A 56 6.93 5.45 8.12
C LEU A 56 6.82 6.14 6.75
N ASN A 57 6.44 7.43 6.71
CA ASN A 57 6.47 8.21 5.46
C ASN A 57 7.87 8.25 4.85
N PHE A 58 8.92 8.36 5.68
CA PHE A 58 10.32 8.44 5.25
C PHE A 58 10.79 7.10 4.67
N LEU A 59 10.44 6.00 5.34
CA LEU A 59 10.67 4.63 4.85
C LEU A 59 10.05 4.42 3.45
N VAL A 60 8.79 4.81 3.25
CA VAL A 60 8.12 4.71 1.95
C VAL A 60 8.72 5.68 0.92
N GLY A 61 9.21 6.85 1.35
CA GLY A 61 9.96 7.79 0.54
C GLY A 61 11.28 7.19 0.01
N GLU A 62 12.08 6.58 0.88
CA GLU A 62 13.30 5.84 0.51
C GLU A 62 12.98 4.65 -0.41
N ALA A 63 11.96 3.86 -0.12
CA ALA A 63 11.51 2.77 -0.99
C ALA A 63 11.27 3.24 -2.42
N LYS A 64 10.58 4.38 -2.57
CA LYS A 64 10.29 5.00 -3.88
C LYS A 64 11.54 5.53 -4.57
N LYS A 65 12.45 6.21 -3.87
CA LYS A 65 13.74 6.65 -4.44
C LYS A 65 14.57 5.48 -4.97
N GLN A 66 14.59 4.37 -4.22
CA GLN A 66 15.35 3.17 -4.55
C GLN A 66 14.61 2.23 -5.53
N GLN A 67 13.40 2.61 -5.98
CA GLN A 67 12.51 1.80 -6.84
C GLN A 67 12.25 0.39 -6.28
N ARG A 68 12.17 0.27 -4.95
CA ARG A 68 11.92 -0.97 -4.20
C ARG A 68 10.42 -1.12 -3.95
N PHE A 69 9.82 -2.19 -4.45
CA PHE A 69 8.43 -2.56 -4.16
C PHE A 69 8.26 -3.25 -2.79
N ARG A 70 9.32 -3.86 -2.27
CA ARG A 70 9.36 -4.50 -0.95
C ARG A 70 10.69 -4.15 -0.28
N ILE A 71 10.61 -3.85 1.01
CA ILE A 71 11.75 -3.67 1.91
C ILE A 71 11.63 -4.77 2.97
N THR A 72 12.75 -5.33 3.42
CA THR A 72 12.75 -6.27 4.56
C THR A 72 12.71 -5.51 5.88
N ASP A 73 12.10 -6.07 6.93
CA ASP A 73 11.94 -5.40 8.23
C ASP A 73 13.29 -4.87 8.76
N SER A 74 14.36 -5.67 8.59
CA SER A 74 15.74 -5.32 8.95
C SER A 74 16.31 -4.11 8.19
N GLU A 75 15.89 -3.87 6.95
CA GLU A 75 16.23 -2.67 6.17
C GLU A 75 15.33 -1.50 6.55
N GLY A 76 14.03 -1.74 6.76
CA GLY A 76 13.07 -0.73 7.17
C GLY A 76 13.43 -0.09 8.50
N PHE A 77 13.79 -0.92 9.49
CA PHE A 77 14.28 -0.50 10.79
C PHE A 77 15.58 0.32 10.72
N LYS A 78 16.49 0.04 9.80
CA LYS A 78 17.69 0.88 9.58
C LYS A 78 17.32 2.26 9.05
N ILE A 79 16.39 2.33 8.10
CA ILE A 79 15.91 3.60 7.52
C ILE A 79 15.14 4.42 8.58
N ILE A 80 14.35 3.76 9.44
CA ILE A 80 13.66 4.40 10.58
C ILE A 80 14.66 4.96 11.59
N LYS A 81 15.69 4.19 11.99
CA LYS A 81 16.78 4.71 12.84
C LYS A 81 17.49 5.90 12.19
N GLN A 82 17.79 5.82 10.90
CA GLN A 82 18.42 6.92 10.16
C GLN A 82 17.54 8.18 10.14
N TYR A 83 16.21 8.06 10.07
CA TYR A 83 15.30 9.20 10.18
C TYR A 83 15.40 9.89 11.56
N PHE A 84 15.36 9.11 12.65
CA PHE A 84 15.42 9.67 14.01
C PHE A 84 16.81 10.24 14.35
N LEU A 85 17.90 9.63 13.87
CA LEU A 85 19.27 10.14 14.03
C LEU A 85 19.62 11.31 13.07
N GLY A 86 18.88 11.46 11.96
CA GLY A 86 19.09 12.53 10.98
C GLY A 86 18.64 13.92 11.48
N THR A 87 18.99 14.98 10.76
CA THR A 87 18.54 16.35 11.07
C THR A 87 17.22 16.74 10.40
N GLU A 88 16.73 15.93 9.46
CA GLU A 88 15.55 16.22 8.66
C GLU A 88 14.27 15.84 9.41
N THR A 89 13.52 16.84 9.89
CA THR A 89 12.27 16.62 10.64
C THR A 89 11.04 16.50 9.73
N LYS A 90 11.04 17.21 8.60
CA LYS A 90 9.86 17.37 7.73
C LYS A 90 9.84 16.38 6.57
N VAL A 91 9.09 15.29 6.74
CA VAL A 91 8.85 14.31 5.68
C VAL A 91 7.62 14.72 4.87
N ALA A 92 7.69 14.62 3.54
CA ALA A 92 6.52 14.82 2.69
C ALA A 92 5.54 13.64 2.90
N SER A 93 4.30 13.91 3.34
CA SER A 93 3.28 12.87 3.48
C SER A 93 3.11 12.12 2.17
N VAL A 94 3.16 10.79 2.22
CA VAL A 94 3.01 9.97 1.02
C VAL A 94 1.59 10.16 0.50
N GLY A 95 1.45 10.73 -0.70
CA GLY A 95 0.15 11.07 -1.28
C GLY A 95 -0.78 9.87 -1.31
N LYS A 96 -2.00 10.03 -0.78
CA LYS A 96 -3.06 9.02 -0.86
C LYS A 96 -3.28 8.66 -2.33
N VAL A 97 -3.08 7.38 -2.67
CA VAL A 97 -3.56 6.84 -3.93
C VAL A 97 -5.08 7.00 -3.96
N SER A 98 -5.57 7.79 -4.91
CA SER A 98 -7.00 7.87 -5.18
C SER A 98 -7.39 6.64 -5.98
N ASN A 99 -8.17 5.74 -5.40
CA ASN A 99 -8.79 4.63 -6.12
C ASN A 99 -9.98 5.10 -7.01
N GLY A 100 -10.07 6.40 -7.29
CA GLY A 100 -10.97 6.92 -8.31
C GLY A 100 -10.65 6.25 -9.67
N PRO A 101 -11.67 5.90 -10.48
CA PRO A 101 -11.44 5.33 -11.80
C PRO A 101 -10.48 6.23 -12.58
N VAL A 102 -9.47 5.61 -13.21
CA VAL A 102 -8.54 6.32 -14.08
C VAL A 102 -9.37 6.92 -15.21
N GLN A 103 -9.67 8.22 -15.11
CA GLN A 103 -10.28 8.95 -16.20
C GLN A 103 -9.24 9.00 -17.31
N SER A 104 -9.33 8.03 -18.22
CA SER A 104 -8.59 8.01 -19.47
C SER A 104 -8.88 9.32 -20.19
N SER A 105 -7.97 10.28 -20.04
CA SER A 105 -8.02 11.55 -20.75
C SER A 105 -7.85 11.24 -22.22
N LYS A 106 -8.99 11.01 -22.87
CA LYS A 106 -9.09 10.82 -24.31
C LYS A 106 -8.51 12.09 -24.93
N GLN A 107 -7.27 12.01 -25.39
CA GLN A 107 -6.61 13.14 -26.04
C GLN A 107 -7.46 13.50 -27.27
N GLN A 108 -8.23 14.59 -27.14
CA GLN A 108 -8.88 15.20 -28.28
C GLN A 108 -7.77 15.75 -29.18
N PRO A 109 -7.71 15.36 -30.47
CA PRO A 109 -6.73 15.92 -31.37
C PRO A 109 -7.11 17.37 -31.68
N ASP A 110 -6.28 18.30 -31.24
CA ASP A 110 -6.41 19.73 -31.48
C ASP A 110 -6.37 20.08 -32.98
N LYS A 111 -7.28 20.95 -33.43
CA LYS A 111 -7.28 21.65 -34.73
C LYS A 111 -8.01 22.99 -34.57
N PRO A 112 -7.40 24.14 -34.91
CA PRO A 112 -7.46 24.70 -36.28
C PRO A 112 -6.17 25.42 -36.73
N ASP A 113 -5.96 25.89 -37.97
CA ASP A 113 -6.54 25.63 -39.30
C ASP A 113 -5.42 25.82 -40.35
N VAL A 114 -5.44 25.07 -41.46
CA VAL A 114 -4.85 25.52 -42.73
C VAL A 114 -5.71 25.05 -43.90
N LYS A 115 -5.93 25.98 -44.83
CA LYS A 115 -6.85 25.95 -45.98
C LYS A 115 -6.64 24.82 -46.99
N ALA A 116 -7.79 24.32 -47.47
CA ALA A 116 -8.09 23.87 -48.84
C ALA A 116 -7.23 22.78 -49.52
N THR A 117 -7.86 21.63 -49.81
CA THR A 117 -8.19 21.24 -51.21
C THR A 117 -9.24 20.12 -51.26
N LYS A 118 -10.10 20.20 -52.27
CA LYS A 118 -11.23 19.33 -52.60
C LYS A 118 -10.75 17.99 -53.19
N ASN A 119 -11.27 16.85 -52.70
CA ASN A 119 -11.90 15.82 -53.56
C ASN A 119 -12.50 14.63 -52.79
N THR A 120 -13.51 14.02 -53.41
CA THR A 120 -14.33 12.89 -52.95
C THR A 120 -13.61 11.55 -53.06
N THR A 121 -14.00 10.55 -52.24
CA THR A 121 -14.50 9.22 -52.70
C THR A 121 -14.97 8.35 -51.52
N LYS A 122 -16.08 7.61 -51.70
CA LYS A 122 -16.57 6.58 -50.76
C LYS A 122 -15.76 5.28 -50.90
N LYS A 123 -15.43 4.59 -49.80
CA LYS A 123 -15.36 3.11 -49.80
C LYS A 123 -15.72 2.50 -48.44
N LYS A 124 -16.15 1.24 -48.48
CA LYS A 124 -16.86 0.46 -47.46
C LYS A 124 -15.94 -0.67 -46.94
N SER A 125 -16.20 -1.12 -45.70
CA SER A 125 -15.67 -2.35 -45.03
C SER A 125 -14.15 -2.42 -44.86
N GLU A 126 -13.59 -2.80 -43.72
CA GLU A 126 -13.96 -3.99 -42.93
C GLU A 126 -14.22 -3.70 -41.44
N SER A 127 -15.31 -4.27 -40.93
CA SER A 127 -15.53 -4.44 -39.50
C SER A 127 -14.75 -5.67 -39.05
N VAL A 128 -13.53 -5.48 -38.55
CA VAL A 128 -12.92 -6.49 -37.68
C VAL A 128 -13.85 -6.64 -36.46
N SER A 129 -14.47 -7.81 -36.36
CA SER A 129 -15.21 -8.21 -35.17
C SER A 129 -14.21 -8.28 -34.03
N ASN A 130 -14.24 -7.28 -33.16
CA ASN A 130 -13.64 -7.39 -31.83
C ASN A 130 -14.44 -8.48 -31.10
N LEU A 131 -14.00 -9.74 -31.23
CA LEU A 131 -14.50 -10.85 -30.44
C LEU A 131 -14.40 -10.43 -28.98
N SER A 132 -15.56 -10.29 -28.34
CA SER A 132 -15.60 -9.86 -26.95
C SER A 132 -15.01 -10.97 -26.10
N ILE A 133 -14.21 -10.63 -25.09
CA ILE A 133 -13.55 -11.64 -24.23
C ILE A 133 -14.57 -12.53 -23.47
N PHE A 134 -15.82 -12.09 -23.40
CA PHE A 134 -16.96 -12.84 -22.85
C PHE A 134 -17.46 -13.97 -23.75
N ASP A 135 -17.20 -13.92 -25.05
CA ASP A 135 -17.60 -14.95 -26.05
C ASP A 135 -16.91 -16.30 -25.75
N PHE A 136 -15.71 -16.26 -25.13
CA PHE A 136 -14.95 -17.43 -24.70
C PHE A 136 -15.44 -18.04 -23.37
N MET A 137 -16.21 -17.29 -22.56
CA MET A 137 -16.66 -17.75 -21.23
C MET A 137 -18.06 -18.35 -21.23
N ASP A 138 -18.84 -18.16 -22.31
CA ASP A 138 -20.20 -18.71 -22.43
C ASP A 138 -20.18 -20.18 -22.94
N GLU A 139 -19.16 -20.56 -23.72
CA GLU A 139 -19.00 -21.90 -24.29
C GLU A 139 -18.31 -22.87 -23.31
N SER A 140 -18.83 -22.97 -22.06
CA SER A 140 -18.28 -23.85 -21.01
C SER A 140 -19.32 -24.33 -19.98
N GLN A 141 -20.57 -24.56 -20.39
CA GLN A 141 -21.58 -25.24 -19.55
C GLN A 141 -22.42 -26.28 -20.32
N ASP A 142 -21.77 -27.36 -20.79
CA ASP A 142 -22.42 -28.66 -20.95
C ASP A 142 -22.08 -29.54 -19.74
N VAL A 143 -22.88 -29.42 -18.69
CA VAL A 143 -22.91 -30.37 -17.56
C VAL A 143 -24.13 -31.28 -17.72
N PRO A 144 -23.98 -32.61 -17.94
CA PRO A 144 -25.11 -33.52 -17.96
C PRO A 144 -25.72 -33.68 -16.56
N GLU A 145 -27.04 -33.72 -16.50
CA GLU A 145 -27.83 -33.94 -15.28
C GLU A 145 -27.63 -35.34 -14.67
N GLY A 146 -27.86 -35.44 -13.35
CA GLY A 146 -28.31 -36.67 -12.70
C GLY A 146 -27.30 -37.33 -11.75
N GLY A 147 -27.65 -37.39 -10.46
CA GLY A 147 -26.80 -38.01 -9.43
C GLY A 147 -27.27 -37.78 -8.00
N GLU A 148 -28.51 -38.20 -7.72
CA GLU A 148 -29.18 -38.60 -6.46
C GLU A 148 -28.65 -38.17 -5.06
N ILE A 149 -29.61 -37.95 -4.16
CA ILE A 149 -29.43 -37.54 -2.76
C ILE A 149 -29.39 -38.78 -1.87
N GLU A 150 -28.35 -38.97 -1.07
CA GLU A 150 -28.41 -39.81 0.13
C GLU A 150 -27.85 -39.05 1.33
N ASN A 151 -28.63 -39.00 2.41
CA ASN A 151 -28.20 -38.55 3.73
C ASN A 151 -27.94 -39.80 4.57
N GLU A 152 -26.77 -39.89 5.19
CA GLU A 152 -26.51 -40.65 6.41
C GLU A 152 -25.73 -39.66 7.30
N GLU A 153 -26.25 -39.19 8.43
CA GLU A 153 -26.40 -39.94 9.70
C GLU A 153 -25.05 -40.59 10.08
N ASP A 154 -24.25 -39.87 10.86
CA ASP A 154 -24.24 -39.94 12.34
C ASP A 154 -23.22 -40.98 12.81
N GLU A 155 -22.14 -40.52 13.43
CA GLU A 155 -21.64 -41.14 14.66
C GLU A 155 -20.66 -40.18 15.36
N THR A 156 -21.05 -39.74 16.54
CA THR A 156 -20.12 -39.31 17.59
C THR A 156 -19.35 -40.52 18.11
N ASP A 157 -18.06 -40.36 18.42
CA ASP A 157 -17.66 -40.67 19.80
C ASP A 157 -16.36 -39.97 20.21
N GLU A 158 -16.34 -39.54 21.47
CA GLU A 158 -15.13 -39.06 22.13
C GLU A 158 -14.30 -40.25 22.64
N ALA A 159 -12.97 -40.11 22.66
CA ALA A 159 -12.07 -41.02 23.33
C ALA A 159 -11.14 -40.24 24.26
N ASP A 160 -11.52 -40.17 25.53
CA ASP A 160 -10.77 -39.57 26.64
C ASP A 160 -10.35 -40.70 27.61
N ASP A 161 -9.08 -41.15 27.52
CA ASP A 161 -8.27 -41.82 28.57
C ASP A 161 -6.78 -41.86 28.16
#